data_AF-A0A957TFN2-F1
#
_entry.id   AF-A0A957TFN2-F1
#
_cell.length_a   1.000
_cell.length_b   1.000
_cell.length_c   1.000
_cell.angle_alpha   90.00
_cell.angle_beta   90.00
_cell.angle_gamma   90.00
#
_symmetry.space_group_name_H-M   'P 1'
#
loop_
_entity.id
_entity.type
_entity.pdbx_description
1 polymer ?
#
loop_
_entity_poly.entity_id
_entity_poly.type
_entity_poly.pdbx_seq_one_letter_code
_entity_poly.pdbx_strand_id
1 'polypeptide(L)' 'MPSARKLDAVLRYVAKAFDVGKRYSEKQVNDILRKYHEDTASLRRELVGAKLMTREGGGGEYWREE' A
#
# COMPACT_ATOMS: atom_id res chain seq x y z
N MET A 1 11.41 -3.87 20.75
CA MET A 1 10.38 -4.25 19.76
C MET A 1 9.54 -3.02 19.44
N PRO A 2 9.72 -2.33 18.30
CA PRO A 2 8.87 -1.19 17.99
C PRO A 2 7.47 -1.71 17.60
N SER A 3 6.59 -1.74 18.60
CA SER A 3 5.13 -1.63 18.58
C SER A 3 4.46 -1.74 17.19
N ALA A 4 3.83 -2.90 16.93
CA ALA A 4 2.95 -3.17 15.79
C ALA A 4 1.89 -2.08 15.50
N ARG A 5 1.56 -1.24 16.50
CA ARG A 5 0.60 -0.12 16.36
C ARG A 5 1.04 0.98 15.40
N LYS A 6 2.34 1.29 15.29
CA LYS A 6 2.80 2.36 14.39
C LYS A 6 2.67 1.96 12.92
N LEU A 7 3.00 0.71 12.61
CA LEU A 7 2.92 0.16 11.26
C LEU A 7 1.47 0.11 10.77
N ASP A 8 0.54 -0.35 11.61
CA ASP A 8 -0.89 -0.41 11.31
C ASP A 8 -1.51 0.98 11.06
N ALA A 9 -1.13 1.98 11.85
CA ALA A 9 -1.55 3.36 11.62
C ALA A 9 -1.06 3.92 10.28
N VAL A 10 0.21 3.63 9.92
CA VAL A 10 0.77 4.01 8.62
C VAL A 10 0.04 3.30 7.49
N LEU A 11 -0.17 1.98 7.58
CA LEU A 11 -0.88 1.20 6.57
C LEU A 11 -2.29 1.75 6.30
N ARG A 12 -3.06 2.06 7.36
CA ARG A 12 -4.38 2.69 7.21
C ARG A 12 -4.30 4.10 6.64
N TYR A 13 -3.28 4.88 6.99
CA TYR A 13 -3.10 6.23 6.46
C TYR A 13 -2.74 6.21 4.97
N VAL A 14 -1.84 5.32 4.57
CA VAL A 14 -1.46 5.12 3.17
C VAL A 14 -2.64 4.54 2.38
N ALA A 15 -3.38 3.57 2.93
CA ALA A 15 -4.61 3.04 2.32
C ALA A 15 -5.70 4.11 2.09
N LYS A 16 -5.74 5.16 2.93
CA LYS A 16 -6.60 6.33 2.72
C LYS A 16 -6.07 7.29 1.65
N ALA A 17 -4.77 7.29 1.37
CA ALA A 17 -4.19 8.07 0.27
C ALA A 17 -4.46 7.44 -1.11
N PHE A 18 -4.85 6.16 -1.15
CA PHE A 18 -5.32 5.49 -2.35
C PHE A 18 -6.84 5.61 -2.48
N ASP A 19 -7.29 6.00 -3.66
CA ASP A 19 -8.72 6.05 -4.00
C ASP A 19 -9.26 4.65 -4.25
N VAL A 20 -10.48 4.39 -3.76
CA VAL A 20 -11.18 3.12 -3.97
C VAL A 20 -11.65 3.05 -5.42
N GLY A 21 -11.40 1.91 -6.08
CA GLY A 21 -11.72 1.72 -7.51
C GLY A 21 -10.72 2.39 -8.46
N LYS A 22 -9.69 3.08 -7.96
CA LYS A 22 -8.63 3.64 -8.80
C LYS A 22 -7.44 2.70 -8.89
N ARG A 23 -7.01 2.44 -10.13
CA ARG A 23 -5.82 1.65 -10.41
C ARG A 23 -4.57 2.52 -10.35
N TYR A 24 -3.59 2.03 -9.61
CA TYR A 24 -2.28 2.63 -9.45
C TYR A 24 -1.24 1.63 -9.96
N SER A 25 -0.39 2.08 -10.87
CA SER A 25 0.76 1.28 -11.29
C SER A 25 1.75 1.08 -10.13
N GLU A 26 2.60 0.05 -10.21
CA GLU A 26 3.68 -0.17 -9.23
C GLU A 26 4.53 1.10 -9.02
N LYS A 27 4.81 1.86 -10.09
CA LYS A 27 5.52 3.14 -10.00
C LYS A 27 4.75 4.19 -9.18
N GLN A 28 3.44 4.32 -9.38
CA GLN A 28 2.64 5.28 -8.61
C GLN A 28 2.52 4.87 -7.15
N VAL A 29 2.31 3.57 -6.89
CA VAL A 29 2.31 3.03 -5.53
C VAL A 29 3.65 3.28 -4.86
N ASN A 30 4.77 3.00 -5.54
CA ASN A 30 6.10 3.28 -5.03
C ASN A 30 6.33 4.78 -4.79
N ASP A 31 5.90 5.68 -5.66
CA ASP A 31 6.06 7.13 -5.43
C ASP A 31 5.25 7.62 -4.23
N ILE A 32 4.01 7.14 -4.09
CA ILE A 32 3.15 7.45 -2.94
C ILE A 32 3.77 6.90 -1.66
N LEU A 33 4.15 5.61 -1.66
CA LEU A 33 4.77 4.95 -0.51
C LEU A 33 6.09 5.60 -0.10
N ARG A 34 6.92 6.04 -1.06
CA ARG A 34 8.21 6.70 -0.81
C ARG A 34 8.07 8.00 -0.02
N LYS A 35 6.91 8.67 -0.08
CA LYS A 35 6.61 9.85 0.75
C LYS A 35 6.33 9.51 2.21
N TYR A 36 5.97 8.26 2.49
CA TYR A 36 5.66 7.78 3.84
C TYR A 36 6.82 7.00 4.45
N HIS A 37 7.47 6.14 3.66
CA HIS A 37 8.55 5.27 4.11
C HIS A 37 9.46 4.90 2.94
N GLU A 38 10.76 4.85 3.20
CA GLU A 38 11.76 4.45 2.19
C GLU A 38 11.60 2.97 1.80
N ASP A 39 11.13 2.15 2.74
CA ASP A 39 10.84 0.73 2.52
C ASP A 39 9.44 0.49 1.91
N THR A 40 9.29 0.84 0.64
CA THR A 40 8.03 0.64 -0.11
C THR A 40 7.72 -0.85 -0.32
N ALA A 41 8.76 -1.70 -0.38
CA ALA A 41 8.63 -3.13 -0.57
C ALA A 41 7.91 -3.82 0.60
N SER A 42 8.31 -3.51 1.85
CA SER A 42 7.65 -4.07 3.04
C SER A 42 6.23 -3.54 3.18
N LEU A 43 6.00 -2.23 2.96
CA LEU A 43 4.66 -1.66 3.01
C LEU A 43 3.72 -2.27 1.97
N ARG A 44 4.18 -2.47 0.74
CA ARG A 44 3.38 -3.12 -0.31
C ARG A 44 3.00 -4.54 0.09
N ARG A 45 3.93 -5.28 0.70
CA ARG A 45 3.68 -6.65 1.18
C ARG A 45 2.65 -6.66 2.31
N GLU A 46 2.77 -5.75 3.26
CA GLU A 46 1.83 -5.56 4.36
C GLU A 46 0.44 -5.10 3.87
N LEU A 47 0.36 -4.19 2.90
CA LEU A 47 -0.91 -3.71 2.32
C LEU A 47 -1.67 -4.84 1.62
N VAL A 48 -0.97 -5.64 0.82
CA VAL A 48 -1.54 -6.81 0.15
C VAL A 48 -1.88 -7.90 1.18
N GLY A 49 -1.01 -8.14 2.17
CA GLY A 49 -1.24 -9.11 3.24
C GLY A 49 -2.42 -8.74 4.16
N ALA A 50 -2.61 -7.46 4.43
CA ALA A 50 -3.72 -6.91 5.21
C ALA A 50 -5.01 -6.76 4.40
N LYS A 51 -5.04 -7.20 3.13
CA LYS A 51 -6.17 -7.04 2.18
C LYS A 51 -6.62 -5.58 2.00
N LEU A 52 -5.73 -4.61 2.22
CA LEU A 52 -5.98 -3.19 1.99
C LEU A 52 -5.78 -2.80 0.52
N MET A 53 -5.03 -3.60 -0.24
CA MET A 53 -4.85 -3.44 -1.68
C MET A 53 -4.88 -4.79 -2.40
N THR A 54 -5.54 -4.81 -3.55
CA THR A 54 -5.47 -5.88 -4.54
C THR A 54 -4.36 -5.58 -5.53
N ARG A 55 -3.71 -6.63 -6.04
CA ARG A 55 -2.78 -6.56 -7.17
C ARG A 55 -3.37 -7.26 -8.39
N GLU A 56 -3.10 -6.75 -9.59
CA GLU A 56 -3.45 -7.48 -10.82
C GLU A 56 -2.56 -8.71 -11.00
N GLY A 57 -3.15 -9.82 -11.44
CA GLY A 57 -2.45 -11.08 -11.75
C GLY A 57 -1.36 -10.96 -12.83
N GLY A 58 -1.29 -9.83 -13.55
CA GLY A 58 -0.23 -9.50 -14.51
C GLY A 58 0.96 -8.73 -13.93
N GLY A 59 0.93 -8.36 -12.64
CA GLY A 59 2.10 -7.84 -11.91
C GLY A 59 2.39 -6.35 -12.04
N GLY A 60 1.47 -5.54 -12.60
CA GLY A 60 1.72 -4.11 -12.85
C GLY A 60 0.88 -3.13 -12.04
N GLU A 61 -0.32 -3.53 -11.64
CA GLU A 61 -1.34 -2.62 -11.10
C GLU A 61 -1.81 -3.03 -9.71
N TYR A 62 -2.08 -2.03 -8.89
CA TYR A 62 -2.61 -2.15 -7.55
C TYR A 62 -3.80 -1.23 -7.40
N TRP A 63 -4.86 -1.68 -6.74
CA TRP A 63 -6.00 -0.83 -6.42
C TRP A 63 -6.60 -1.24 -5.09
N ARG A 64 -7.38 -0.34 -4.52
CA ARG A 64 -8.18 -0.62 -3.34
C ARG A 64 -9.61 -0.95 -3.79
N GLU A 65 -10.12 -2.11 -3.40
CA GLU A 65 -11.52 -2.51 -3.70
C GLU A 65 -12.51 -1.99 -2.66
N GLU A 66 -12.07 -1.68 -1.43
CA GLU A 66 -12.97 -1.36 -0.30
C GLU A 66 -12.36 -0.30 0.65
#